data_AF-A0A7V2HEX4-F1
#
_entry.id   AF-A0A7V2HEX4-F1
#
_cell.length_a   1.000
_cell.length_b   1.000
_cell.length_c   1.000
_cell.angle_alpha   90.00
_cell.angle_beta   90.00
_cell.angle_gamma   90.00
#
_symmetry.space_group_name_H-M   'P 1'
#
loop_
_entity.id
_entity.type
_entity.pdbx_description
1 polymer ?
#
loop_
_entity_poly.entity_id
_entity_poly.type
_entity_poly.pdbx_seq_one_letter_code
_entity_poly.pdbx_strand_id
1 'polypeptide(L)'
;MQIRVHREDAAVNAEMIAFIERRLYLSLGRFGGRLRSAVVSLRELNGSGGGPGGVTRECHVSVRFTHGGTVAITERHGEMREAVARAVERTARTVSRKISLMRPFDSDPAA
;
A
#
# COMPACT_ATOMS: atom_id res chain seq x y z
N MET A 1 -1.73 -9.84 -10.09
CA MET A 1 -1.69 -9.33 -8.70
C MET A 1 -3.12 -9.26 -8.19
N GLN A 2 -3.44 -9.95 -7.09
CA GLN A 2 -4.79 -9.90 -6.48
C GLN A 2 -4.90 -8.68 -5.56
N ILE A 3 -5.98 -7.90 -5.65
CA ILE A 3 -6.23 -6.74 -4.78
C ILE A 3 -7.38 -7.07 -3.83
N ARG A 4 -7.20 -6.78 -2.55
CA ARG A 4 -8.26 -6.88 -1.53
C ARG A 4 -8.33 -5.60 -0.72
N VAL A 5 -9.54 -5.10 -0.50
CA VAL A 5 -9.81 -3.90 0.30
C VAL A 5 -10.65 -4.31 1.51
N HIS A 6 -10.06 -4.22 2.70
CA HIS A 6 -10.75 -4.38 3.97
C HIS A 6 -11.22 -3.02 4.48
N ARG A 7 -12.47 -2.99 4.93
CA ARG A 7 -13.14 -1.78 5.40
C ARG A 7 -13.48 -1.99 6.87
N GLU A 8 -12.92 -1.16 7.74
CA GLU A 8 -13.43 -1.00 9.10
C GLU A 8 -14.32 0.24 9.23
N ASP A 9 -14.29 1.11 8.21
CA ASP A 9 -14.95 2.41 8.19
C ASP A 9 -16.15 2.45 7.24
N ALA A 10 -17.27 3.02 7.72
CA ALA A 10 -18.53 3.10 6.95
C ALA A 10 -18.47 4.09 5.77
N ALA A 11 -17.53 5.04 5.76
CA ALA A 11 -17.35 6.00 4.67
C ALA A 11 -16.68 5.39 3.43
N VAL A 12 -16.24 4.12 3.49
CA VAL A 12 -15.63 3.41 2.36
C VAL A 12 -16.71 2.92 1.40
N ASN A 13 -17.06 3.80 0.46
CA ASN A 13 -18.03 3.56 -0.61
C ASN A 13 -17.37 2.99 -1.89
N ALA A 14 -18.20 2.72 -2.92
CA ALA A 14 -17.75 2.16 -4.18
C ALA A 14 -16.73 3.06 -4.93
N GLU A 15 -16.90 4.38 -4.89
CA GLU A 15 -15.94 5.31 -5.50
C GLU A 15 -14.57 5.24 -4.84
N MET A 16 -14.53 5.14 -3.51
CA MET A 16 -13.28 5.01 -2.76
C MET A 16 -12.55 3.72 -3.14
N ILE A 17 -13.29 2.61 -3.30
CA ILE A 17 -12.71 1.32 -3.71
C ILE A 17 -12.15 1.42 -5.13
N ALA A 18 -12.91 1.96 -6.08
CA ALA A 18 -12.43 2.16 -7.45
C ALA A 18 -11.19 3.06 -7.49
N PHE A 19 -11.14 4.10 -6.65
CA PHE A 19 -9.96 4.95 -6.48
C PHE A 19 -8.75 4.15 -5.97
N ILE A 20 -8.91 3.34 -4.92
CA ILE A 20 -7.84 2.51 -4.33
C ILE A 20 -7.33 1.50 -5.34
N GLU A 21 -8.23 0.76 -5.99
CA GLU A 21 -7.89 -0.23 -7.01
C GLU A 21 -7.12 0.41 -8.15
N ARG A 22 -7.63 1.51 -8.72
CA ARG A 22 -6.94 2.25 -9.79
C ARG A 22 -5.56 2.70 -9.37
N ARG A 23 -5.41 3.26 -8.15
CA ARG A 23 -4.11 3.75 -7.66
C ARG A 23 -3.11 2.61 -7.47
N LEU A 24 -3.56 1.47 -6.92
CA LEU A 24 -2.74 0.27 -6.78
C LEU A 24 -2.33 -0.31 -8.13
N TYR A 25 -3.25 -0.41 -9.09
CA TYR A 25 -2.95 -0.90 -10.43
C TYR A 25 -1.89 -0.02 -11.12
N LEU A 26 -2.06 1.30 -11.09
CA LEU A 26 -1.09 2.22 -11.69
C LEU A 26 0.28 2.16 -10.99
N SER A 27 0.30 2.03 -9.66
CA SER A 27 1.55 2.11 -8.88
C SER A 27 2.30 0.79 -8.77
N LEU A 28 1.57 -0.33 -8.64
CA LEU A 28 2.11 -1.66 -8.39
C LEU A 28 1.99 -2.60 -9.60
N GLY A 29 1.09 -2.33 -10.55
CA GLY A 29 0.90 -3.17 -11.74
C GLY A 29 2.16 -3.32 -12.59
N ARG A 30 3.02 -2.30 -12.60
CA ARG A 30 4.35 -2.32 -13.24
C ARG A 30 5.30 -3.40 -12.70
N PHE A 31 5.06 -3.94 -11.50
CA PHE A 31 5.88 -5.02 -10.95
C PHE A 31 5.47 -6.41 -11.45
N GLY A 32 4.41 -6.50 -12.26
CA GLY A 32 3.98 -7.71 -12.96
C GLY A 32 3.75 -8.90 -12.02
N GLY A 33 4.20 -10.09 -12.43
CA GLY A 33 4.07 -11.34 -11.68
C GLY A 33 4.92 -11.44 -10.40
N ARG A 34 5.69 -10.40 -10.04
CA ARG A 34 6.53 -10.41 -8.82
C ARG A 34 5.71 -10.24 -7.54
N LEU A 35 4.51 -9.67 -7.65
CA LEU A 35 3.58 -9.46 -6.55
C LEU A 35 2.42 -10.44 -6.63
N ARG A 36 2.22 -11.23 -5.57
CA ARG A 36 1.09 -12.15 -5.44
C ARG A 36 -0.19 -11.38 -5.12
N SER A 37 -0.14 -10.52 -4.10
CA SER A 37 -1.32 -9.78 -3.65
C SER A 37 -0.96 -8.44 -3.00
N ALA A 38 -1.90 -7.50 -3.10
CA ALA A 38 -1.93 -6.26 -2.32
C ALA A 38 -3.22 -6.24 -1.49
N VAL A 39 -3.10 -5.95 -0.20
CA VAL A 39 -4.20 -5.82 0.74
C VAL A 39 -4.18 -4.40 1.30
N VAL A 40 -5.31 -3.72 1.25
CA VAL A 40 -5.48 -2.39 1.84
C VAL A 40 -6.51 -2.47 2.95
N SER A 41 -6.16 -1.93 4.11
CA SER A 41 -7.08 -1.78 5.25
C SER A 41 -7.19 -0.30 5.60
N LEU A 42 -8.42 0.18 5.76
CA LEU A 42 -8.71 1.56 6.12
C LEU A 42 -9.36 1.61 7.49
N ARG A 43 -8.89 2.53 8.32
CA ARG A 43 -9.39 2.71 9.69
C ARG A 43 -9.45 4.19 10.05
N GLU A 44 -10.51 4.57 10.75
CA GLU A 44 -10.59 5.87 11.41
C GLU A 44 -10.09 5.74 12.86
N LEU A 45 -9.13 6.58 13.21
CA LEU A 45 -8.55 6.67 14.55
C LEU A 45 -9.09 7.91 15.24
N ASN A 46 -9.84 7.70 16.31
CA ASN A 46 -10.18 8.77 17.24
C ASN A 46 -8.88 9.25 17.88
N GLY A 47 -8.59 10.55 17.79
CA GLY A 47 -7.45 11.15 18.47
C GLY A 47 -7.55 10.87 19.97
N SER A 48 -6.63 10.09 20.51
CA SER A 48 -6.64 9.68 21.91
C SER A 48 -6.47 10.90 22.83
N GLY A 49 -7.58 11.36 23.43
CA GLY A 49 -7.59 12.09 24.69
C GLY A 49 -7.57 13.63 24.64
N GLY A 50 -8.72 14.23 25.00
CA GLY A 50 -8.75 15.44 25.84
C GLY A 50 -8.78 16.82 25.18
N GLY A 51 -8.75 16.94 23.85
CA GLY A 51 -8.89 18.22 23.16
C GLY A 51 -9.58 18.07 21.80
N PRO A 52 -9.89 19.17 21.08
CA PRO A 52 -10.39 19.12 19.71
C PRO A 52 -9.29 18.64 18.76
N GLY A 53 -8.91 17.37 18.88
CA GLY A 53 -8.00 16.67 17.99
C GLY A 53 -8.81 16.06 16.86
N GLY A 54 -8.64 16.59 15.65
CA GLY A 54 -9.36 16.14 14.47
C GLY A 54 -9.21 14.63 14.23
N VAL A 55 -10.26 14.06 13.65
CA VAL A 55 -10.31 12.68 13.18
C VAL A 55 -9.10 12.38 12.29
N THR A 56 -8.31 11.36 12.65
CA THR A 56 -7.18 10.91 11.83
C THR A 56 -7.55 9.61 11.14
N ARG A 57 -7.31 9.56 9.84
CA ARG A 57 -7.57 8.38 9.02
C ARG A 57 -6.26 7.66 8.74
N GLU A 58 -6.28 6.36 8.94
CA GLU A 58 -5.14 5.47 8.75
C GLU A 58 -5.40 4.56 7.54
N CYS A 59 -4.39 4.44 6.69
CA CYS A 59 -4.34 3.48 5.60
C CYS A 59 -3.17 2.55 5.78
N HIS A 60 -3.45 1.26 5.86
CA HIS A 60 -2.46 0.20 5.89
C HIS A 60 -2.44 -0.54 4.55
N VAL A 61 -1.27 -0.64 3.92
CA VAL A 61 -1.06 -1.36 2.67
C VAL A 61 -0.05 -2.47 2.90
N SER A 62 -0.46 -3.71 2.65
CA SER A 62 0.37 -4.90 2.75
C SER A 62 0.49 -5.58 1.39
N VAL A 63 1.72 -5.76 0.92
CA VAL A 63 2.04 -6.39 -0.36
C VAL A 63 2.85 -7.65 -0.11
N ARG A 64 2.38 -8.76 -0.67
CA ARG A 64 3.04 -10.06 -0.63
C ARG A 64 3.71 -10.35 -1.97
N PHE A 65 4.99 -10.69 -1.93
CA PHE A 65 5.75 -11.11 -3.10
C PHE A 65 5.45 -12.55 -3.48
N THR A 66 5.66 -12.89 -4.75
CA THR A 66 5.45 -14.26 -5.26
C THR A 66 6.42 -15.27 -4.66
N HIS A 67 7.69 -14.87 -4.49
CA HIS A 67 8.78 -15.73 -3.99
C HIS A 67 9.00 -15.58 -2.47
N GLY A 68 7.97 -15.15 -1.73
CA GLY A 68 8.05 -14.96 -0.28
C GLY A 68 8.47 -13.55 0.14
N GLY A 69 8.17 -13.23 1.40
CA GLY A 69 8.33 -11.89 1.95
C GLY A 69 7.09 -11.02 1.78
N THR A 70 6.95 -10.07 2.71
CA THR A 70 5.87 -9.09 2.74
C THR A 70 6.48 -7.71 2.97
N VAL A 71 5.85 -6.68 2.42
CA VAL A 71 6.09 -5.27 2.76
C VAL A 71 4.78 -4.72 3.26
N ALA A 72 4.80 -4.09 4.42
CA ALA A 72 3.63 -3.45 5.00
C ALA A 72 3.97 -1.99 5.33
N ILE A 73 3.12 -1.07 4.92
CA ILE A 73 3.28 0.37 5.13
C ILE A 73 1.98 0.90 5.73
N THR A 74 2.10 1.74 6.76
CA THR A 74 0.97 2.45 7.36
C THR A 74 1.19 3.95 7.19
N GLU A 75 0.17 4.66 6.70
CA GLU A 75 0.14 6.12 6.63
C GLU A 75 -1.09 6.67 7.34
N ARG A 76 -0.94 7.88 7.87
CA ARG A 76 -2.00 8.59 8.59
C ARG A 76 -2.17 10.00 8.01
N HIS A 77 -3.42 10.42 7.85
CA HIS A 77 -3.76 11.76 7.37
C HIS A 77 -5.14 12.17 7.86
N GLY A 78 -5.46 13.47 7.83
CA GLY A 78 -6.84 13.95 8.13
C GLY A 78 -7.86 13.58 7.04
N GLU A 79 -7.42 13.07 5.90
CA GLU A 79 -8.27 12.74 4.74
C GLU A 79 -7.89 11.35 4.20
N MET A 80 -8.89 10.53 3.83
CA MET A 80 -8.68 9.11 3.53
C MET A 80 -7.96 8.92 2.19
N ARG A 81 -8.31 9.70 1.17
CA ARG A 81 -7.66 9.61 -0.15
C ARG A 81 -6.19 10.00 -0.07
N GLU A 82 -5.85 11.00 0.72
CA GLU A 82 -4.46 11.39 1.01
C GLU A 82 -3.69 10.28 1.74
N ALA A 83 -4.27 9.69 2.79
CA ALA A 83 -3.67 8.55 3.50
C ALA A 83 -3.40 7.37 2.53
N VAL A 84 -4.38 7.04 1.67
CA VAL A 84 -4.24 6.02 0.63
C VAL A 84 -3.15 6.38 -0.38
N ALA A 85 -3.16 7.60 -0.93
CA ALA A 85 -2.22 8.02 -1.96
C ALA A 85 -0.77 7.91 -1.47
N ARG A 86 -0.51 8.37 -0.25
CA ARG A 86 0.80 8.29 0.41
C ARG A 86 1.20 6.84 0.68
N ALA A 87 0.29 6.02 1.20
CA ALA A 87 0.58 4.63 1.53
C ALA A 87 0.94 3.83 0.27
N VAL A 88 0.18 4.02 -0.81
CA VAL A 88 0.44 3.34 -2.09
C VAL A 88 1.76 3.81 -2.70
N GLU A 89 2.06 5.11 -2.68
CA GLU A 89 3.31 5.62 -3.22
C GLU A 89 4.53 5.08 -2.46
N ARG A 90 4.50 5.14 -1.13
CA ARG A 90 5.59 4.59 -0.29
C ARG A 90 5.74 3.08 -0.49
N THR A 91 4.63 2.36 -0.59
CA THR A 91 4.64 0.93 -0.88
C THR A 91 5.33 0.66 -2.23
N ALA A 92 4.98 1.41 -3.27
CA ALA A 92 5.60 1.23 -4.59
C ALA A 92 7.10 1.52 -4.57
N ARG A 93 7.54 2.59 -3.87
CA ARG A 93 8.97 2.90 -3.68
C ARG A 93 9.71 1.77 -2.95
N THR A 94 9.14 1.28 -1.86
CA THR A 94 9.73 0.17 -1.06
C THR A 94 9.79 -1.13 -1.85
N VAL A 95 8.72 -1.47 -2.56
CA VAL A 95 8.66 -2.65 -3.43
C VAL A 95 9.70 -2.54 -4.54
N SER A 96 9.79 -1.39 -5.21
CA SER A 96 10.80 -1.16 -6.26
C SER A 96 12.21 -1.36 -5.72
N ARG A 97 12.53 -0.78 -4.55
CA ARG A 97 13.84 -0.94 -3.91
C ARG A 97 14.12 -2.42 -3.59
N LYS A 98 13.16 -3.13 -3.01
CA LYS A 98 13.33 -4.55 -2.63
C LYS A 98 13.52 -5.44 -3.85
N ILE A 99 12.78 -5.19 -4.93
CA ILE A 99 12.94 -5.90 -6.20
C ILE A 99 14.31 -5.64 -6.82
N SER A 100 14.81 -4.40 -6.79
CA SER A 100 16.15 -4.08 -7.28
C SER A 100 17.26 -4.80 -6.49
N LEU A 101 17.07 -5.00 -5.18
CA LEU A 101 17.99 -5.76 -4.34
C LEU A 101 17.87 -7.28 -4.51
N MET A 102 16.72 -7.78 -5.01
CA MET A 102 16.49 -9.20 -5.30
C MET A 102 16.98 -9.62 -6.68
N ARG A 103 17.27 -8.67 -7.58
CA ARG A 103 18.09 -9.00 -8.75
C ARG A 103 19.46 -9.39 -8.19
N PRO A 104 19.94 -10.62 -8.44
CA PRO A 104 21.35 -10.88 -8.23
C PRO A 104 22.12 -9.79 -8.97
N PHE A 105 23.24 -9.36 -8.39
CA PHE A 105 24.33 -8.88 -9.22
C PHE A 105 24.50 -9.95 -10.30
N ASP A 106 24.07 -9.63 -11.53
CA ASP A 106 24.50 -10.36 -12.71
C ASP A 106 25.98 -9.98 -12.86
N SER A 107 26.80 -10.51 -11.96
CA SER A 107 28.24 -10.54 -12.14
C SER A 107 28.45 -11.55 -13.24
N ASP A 108 28.47 -11.04 -14.46
CA ASP A 108 29.00 -11.70 -15.64
C ASP A 108 30.31 -12.44 -15.27
N PRO A 109 30.37 -13.78 -15.34
CA PRO A 109 31.60 -14.52 -15.16
C PRO A 109 32.26 -14.74 -16.53
N ALA A 110 32.59 -13.68 -17.27
CA ALA A 110 33.44 -13.78 -18.46
C ALA A 110 34.07 -12.44 -18.89
N ALA A 111 35.22 -12.11 -18.30
CA ALA A 111 36.32 -11.44 -19.01
C ALA A 111 37.65 -11.71 -18.30
#